data_AF-A0A7J3HCG2-F1
#
_entry.id   AF-A0A7J3HCG2-F1
#
_cell.length_a   1.000
_cell.length_b   1.000
_cell.length_c   1.000
_cell.angle_alpha   90.00
_cell.angle_beta   90.00
_cell.angle_gamma   90.00
#
_symmetry.space_group_name_H-M   'P 1'
#
loop_
_entity.id
_entity.type
_entity.pdbx_description
1 polymer ?
#
loop_
_entity_poly.entity_id
_entity_poly.type
_entity_poly.pdbx_seq_one_letter_code
_entity_poly.pdbx_strand_id
1 'polypeptide(L)' 'LERLLNLKLGLRVEEDTIPKRFVKEPLDEGPIKGVTCPIDQLLELFYRYRDLDLRSGYPSKDKIGKLGLDVVFG' A
#
# COMPACT_ATOMS: atom_id res chain seq x y z
N LEU A 1 -5.64 11.80 -5.44
CA LEU A 1 -5.07 12.27 -6.73
C LEU A 1 -3.76 11.55 -7.06
N GLU A 2 -2.71 11.71 -6.25
CA GLU A 2 -1.39 11.12 -6.52
C GLU A 2 -1.40 9.60 -6.73
N ARG A 3 -2.10 8.84 -5.89
CA ARG A 3 -2.24 7.38 -6.06
C ARG A 3 -2.80 7.02 -7.45
N LEU A 4 -3.83 7.72 -7.91
CA LEU A 4 -4.44 7.48 -9.23
C LEU A 4 -3.46 7.81 -10.37
N LEU A 5 -2.71 8.91 -10.24
CA LEU A 5 -1.68 9.28 -11.20
C LEU A 5 -0.56 8.23 -11.25
N ASN A 6 -0.07 7.78 -10.09
CA ASN A 6 1.00 6.78 -10.03
C ASN A 6 0.56 5.45 -10.66
N LEU A 7 -0.68 5.00 -10.40
CA LEU A 7 -1.25 3.81 -11.04
C LEU A 7 -1.33 3.98 -12.56
N LYS A 8 -1.73 5.16 -13.05
CA LYS A 8 -1.74 5.48 -14.49
C LYS A 8 -0.32 5.47 -15.09
N LEU A 9 0.69 5.84 -14.31
CA LEU A 9 2.10 5.82 -14.70
C LEU A 9 2.76 4.45 -14.52
N GLY A 10 2.02 3.42 -14.12
CA GLY A 10 2.48 2.03 -14.08
C GLY A 10 2.91 1.51 -12.71
N LEU A 11 2.65 2.27 -11.62
CA LEU A 11 2.80 1.74 -10.26
C LEU A 11 1.90 0.50 -10.09
N ARG A 12 2.43 -0.55 -9.49
CA ARG A 12 1.68 -1.77 -9.16
C ARG A 12 1.62 -1.99 -7.65
N VAL A 13 0.62 -2.73 -7.20
CA VAL A 13 0.43 -3.04 -5.77
C VAL A 13 1.63 -3.80 -5.20
N GLU A 14 2.29 -4.63 -6.00
CA GLU A 14 3.46 -5.41 -5.55
C GLU A 14 4.70 -4.54 -5.29
N GLU A 15 4.68 -3.29 -5.74
CA GLU A 15 5.76 -2.32 -5.52
C GLU A 15 5.58 -1.56 -4.20
N ASP A 16 4.40 -1.63 -3.57
CA ASP A 16 4.17 -1.12 -2.22
C ASP A 16 4.84 -2.07 -1.22
N THR A 17 6.14 -1.86 -0.99
CA THR A 17 6.93 -2.69 -0.08
C THR A 17 8.06 -1.87 0.56
N ILE A 18 8.84 -2.52 1.41
CA ILE A 18 10.02 -1.95 2.05
C ILE A 18 11.26 -2.78 1.69
N PRO A 19 12.49 -2.28 1.89
CA PRO A 19 13.69 -3.05 1.61
C PRO A 19 13.66 -4.44 2.25
N LYS A 20 14.06 -5.47 1.48
CA LYS A 20 13.96 -6.89 1.86
C LYS A 20 14.54 -7.20 3.24
N ARG A 21 15.59 -6.50 3.65
CA ARG A 21 16.20 -6.62 4.97
C ARG A 21 15.17 -6.50 6.09
N PHE A 22 14.27 -5.51 6.04
CA PHE A 22 13.28 -5.29 7.11
C PHE A 22 12.20 -6.38 7.19
N VAL A 23 12.00 -7.13 6.11
CA VAL A 23 10.98 -8.19 6.03
C VAL A 23 11.58 -9.57 6.30
N LYS A 24 12.85 -9.78 5.94
CA LYS A 24 13.49 -11.10 5.95
C LYS A 24 14.61 -11.28 6.97
N GLU A 25 15.28 -10.20 7.35
CA GLU A 25 16.48 -10.24 8.20
C GLU A 25 16.13 -9.62 9.56
N PRO A 26 15.84 -10.45 10.58
CA PRO A 26 15.60 -9.94 11.92
C PRO A 26 16.89 -9.39 12.53
N LEU A 27 16.76 -8.55 13.54
CA LEU A 27 17.91 -8.15 14.34
C LEU A 27 18.44 -9.34 15.14
N ASP A 28 19.77 -9.46 15.20
CA ASP A 28 20.46 -10.55 15.92
C ASP A 28 20.57 -10.29 17.43
N GLU A 29 20.32 -9.06 17.88
CA GLU A 29 20.45 -8.65 19.27
C GLU A 29 19.48 -7.51 19.65
N GLY A 30 19.45 -7.21 20.96
CA GLY A 30 18.61 -6.16 21.53
C GLY A 30 17.16 -6.57 21.85
N PRO A 31 16.34 -5.64 22.34
CA PRO A 31 14.98 -5.91 22.86
C PRO A 31 13.99 -6.46 21.82
N ILE A 32 14.26 -6.24 20.54
CA ILE A 32 13.44 -6.68 19.41
C ILE A 32 14.14 -7.74 18.55
N LYS A 33 15.12 -8.45 19.13
CA LYS A 33 15.81 -9.58 18.50
C LYS A 33 14.81 -10.58 17.92
N GLY A 34 15.08 -11.06 16.71
CA GLY A 34 14.24 -12.07 16.04
C GLY A 34 12.97 -11.52 15.39
N VAL A 35 12.68 -10.22 15.50
CA VAL A 35 11.47 -9.61 14.93
C VAL A 35 11.75 -9.05 13.54
N THR A 36 10.85 -9.32 12.59
CA THR A 36 10.79 -8.67 11.27
C THR A 36 9.48 -7.89 11.11
N CYS A 37 9.43 -6.98 10.14
CA CYS A 37 8.23 -6.19 9.85
C CYS A 37 7.18 -7.04 9.09
N PRO A 38 5.95 -7.22 9.62
CA PRO A 38 4.89 -7.98 8.95
C PRO A 38 4.19 -7.13 7.88
N ILE A 39 4.93 -6.68 6.88
CA ILE A 39 4.48 -5.66 5.91
C ILE A 39 3.21 -6.07 5.15
N ASP A 40 3.05 -7.34 4.78
CA ASP A 40 1.88 -7.82 4.03
C ASP A 40 0.57 -7.60 4.81
N GLN A 41 0.59 -7.91 6.11
CA GLN A 41 -0.58 -7.71 7.00
C GLN A 41 -0.87 -6.22 7.20
N LEU A 42 0.18 -5.41 7.34
CA LEU A 42 0.05 -3.96 7.49
C LEU A 42 -0.53 -3.31 6.22
N LEU A 43 -0.11 -3.77 5.04
CA LEU A 43 -0.63 -3.28 3.76
C LEU A 43 -2.09 -3.68 3.56
N GLU A 44 -2.49 -4.91 3.93
CA GLU A 44 -3.91 -5.32 3.88
C GLU A 44 -4.79 -4.36 4.70
N LEU A 45 -4.38 -4.06 5.92
CA LEU A 45 -5.08 -3.12 6.80
C LEU A 45 -5.07 -1.69 6.25
N PHE A 46 -3.93 -1.25 5.71
CA PHE A 46 -3.80 0.08 5.11
C PHE A 46 -4.76 0.27 3.94
N TYR A 47 -4.83 -0.70 3.02
CA TYR A 47 -5.72 -0.63 1.86
C TYR A 47 -7.17 -0.58 2.27
N ARG A 48 -7.58 -1.46 3.20
CA ARG A 48 -8.93 -1.46 3.76
C ARG A 48 -9.27 -0.10 4.38
N TYR A 49 -8.38 0.45 5.20
CA TYR A 49 -8.60 1.74 5.86
C TYR A 49 -8.66 2.90 4.87
N ARG A 50 -7.88 2.84 3.79
CA ARG A 50 -7.84 3.87 2.74
C ARG A 50 -8.92 3.72 1.69
N ASP A 51 -9.70 2.64 1.76
CA ASP A 51 -10.72 2.24 0.78
C ASP A 51 -10.12 2.04 -0.62
N LEU A 52 -9.04 1.25 -0.66
CA LEU A 52 -8.32 0.84 -1.86
C LEU A 52 -8.55 -0.66 -2.13
N ASP A 53 -8.69 -1.03 -3.39
CA ASP A 53 -8.74 -2.42 -3.82
C ASP A 53 -7.34 -3.06 -3.77
N LEU A 54 -7.23 -4.21 -3.11
CA LEU A 54 -5.96 -4.90 -2.89
C LEU A 54 -5.34 -5.50 -4.15
N ARG A 55 -6.13 -5.68 -5.21
CA ARG A 55 -5.64 -6.24 -6.46
C ARG A 55 -5.15 -5.18 -7.42
N SER A 56 -5.89 -4.08 -7.55
CA SER A 56 -5.65 -3.03 -8.53
C SER A 56 -4.99 -1.78 -7.94
N GLY A 57 -5.05 -1.61 -6.62
CA GLY A 57 -4.55 -0.42 -5.92
C GLY A 57 -5.43 0.82 -6.05
N TYR A 58 -6.53 0.74 -6.81
CA TYR A 58 -7.45 1.85 -7.05
C TYR A 58 -8.38 2.09 -5.85
N PRO A 59 -8.68 3.34 -5.49
CA PRO A 59 -9.74 3.66 -4.55
C PRO A 59 -11.12 3.26 -5.07
N SER A 60 -12.06 2.99 -4.17
CA SER A 60 -13.46 2.76 -4.53
C SER A 60 -14.08 4.00 -5.22
N LYS A 61 -15.15 3.78 -5.99
CA LYS A 61 -15.92 4.88 -6.61
C LYS A 61 -16.48 5.85 -5.56
N ASP A 62 -16.94 5.34 -4.43
CA ASP A 62 -17.44 6.15 -3.31
C ASP A 62 -16.31 7.03 -2.74
N LYS A 63 -15.11 6.46 -2.56
CA LYS A 63 -13.95 7.22 -2.08
C LYS A 63 -13.53 8.32 -3.04
N ILE A 64 -13.57 8.05 -4.34
CA ILE A 64 -13.28 9.04 -5.39
C ILE A 64 -14.26 10.21 -5.32
N GLY A 65 -15.57 9.92 -5.28
CA GLY A 65 -16.60 10.96 -5.18
C GLY A 65 -16.50 11.78 -3.89
N LYS A 66 -16.28 11.13 -2.74
CA LYS A 66 -16.06 11.82 -1.44
C LYS A 66 -14.87 12.77 -1.44
N LEU A 67 -13.86 12.49 -2.27
CA LEU A 67 -12.66 13.33 -2.38
C LEU A 67 -12.79 14.40 -3.48
N GLY A 68 -13.93 14.50 -4.17
CA GLY A 68 -14.11 15.43 -5.29
C GLY A 68 -13.16 15.14 -6.46
N LEU A 69 -12.73 13.89 -6.59
CA LEU A 69 -11.79 13.46 -7.61
C LEU A 69 -12.54 12.92 -8.84
N ASP A 70 -13.60 13.60 -9.29
CA ASP A 70 -14.36 13.29 -10.52
C ASP A 70 -13.52 13.53 -11.80
N VAL A 71 -12.24 13.18 -11.73
CA VAL A 71 -11.29 13.16 -12.82
C VAL A 71 -11.60 11.91 -13.63
N VAL A 72 -11.98 12.10 -14.88
CA VAL A 72 -12.07 11.02 -15.88
C VAL A 72 -10.65 10.48 -16.09
N PHE A 73 -10.28 9.47 -15.31
CA PHE A 73 -9.22 8.56 -15.69
C PHE A 73 -9.86 7.60 -16.69
N GLY A 74 -9.83 8.03 -17.97
CA GLY A 74 -10.32 7.25 -19.10
C GLY A 74 -9.60 5.93 -19.28
#